data_AF-A0A928UJY2-F1
#
_entry.id   AF-A0A928UJY2-F1
#
_cell.length_a   1.000
_cell.length_b   1.000
_cell.length_c   1.000
_cell.angle_alpha   90.00
_cell.angle_beta   90.00
_cell.angle_gamma   90.00
#
_symmetry.space_group_name_H-M   'P 1'
#
loop_
_entity.id
_entity.type
_entity.pdbx_description
1 polymer ?
#
loop_
_entity_poly.entity_id
_entity_poly.type
_entity_poly.pdbx_seq_one_letter_code
_entity_poly.pdbx_strand_id
1 'polypeptide(L)'
;MSIFRSVVFALISISFIHPIFATGAKIRVYDTQLQKFISPLDLFTAVPRQGQLVLGEEHYQEAIQKAEGDIVAGVLSAQAREKSFTICWEFLNYPDQKIINTTFSQFTQQLISITEVFAQLFTRSKPMLNYPYRHLFEVARSFKGKMVGINAPRKWKQVITKNGIAKLDKKLVPNNMELGGPFYKERFIKAISNHVSPEKVPNYFEAQSYTDSVMAESIQKMSNTKDLKFVVVGSFHSDFNDGLVAQLKKYNPKPTTSIKIIDITEFSNTERQNLFNPHPKYGVIADYIYTVDN
;
A
#
# COMPACT_ATOMS: atom_id res chain seq x y z
N MET A 1 52.93 1.05 69.31
CA MET A 1 51.66 0.40 68.91
C MET A 1 50.58 1.46 68.86
N SER A 2 50.33 2.05 67.69
CA SER A 2 49.21 2.97 67.45
C SER A 2 48.73 2.74 66.03
N ILE A 3 47.44 2.41 65.89
CA ILE A 3 46.81 1.88 64.69
C ILE A 3 46.27 3.05 63.87
N PHE A 4 46.82 3.28 62.68
CA PHE A 4 46.20 4.13 61.66
C PHE A 4 44.98 3.39 61.07
N ARG A 5 43.79 3.98 61.17
CA ARG A 5 42.60 3.55 60.42
C ARG A 5 42.31 4.58 59.33
N SER A 6 42.59 4.21 58.08
CA SER A 6 42.19 4.94 56.88
C SER A 6 40.69 4.71 56.63
N VAL A 7 39.91 5.79 56.54
CA VAL A 7 38.51 5.75 56.10
C VAL A 7 38.51 6.03 54.60
N VAL A 8 38.18 5.01 53.80
CA VAL A 8 37.95 5.13 52.35
C VAL A 8 36.48 5.50 52.15
N PHE A 9 36.20 6.70 51.64
CA PHE A 9 34.88 7.07 51.15
C PHE A 9 34.67 6.49 49.75
N ALA A 10 33.80 5.49 49.64
CA ALA A 10 33.32 4.98 48.36
C ALA A 10 32.21 5.92 47.83
N LEU A 11 32.52 6.70 46.79
CA LEU A 11 31.53 7.44 46.01
C LEU A 11 30.73 6.44 45.16
N ILE A 12 29.49 6.14 45.59
CA ILE A 12 28.53 5.41 44.78
C ILE A 12 27.96 6.40 43.76
N SER A 13 28.48 6.35 42.53
CA SER A 13 27.88 7.02 41.38
C SER A 13 26.59 6.30 41.01
N ILE A 14 25.45 6.83 41.44
CA ILE A 14 24.13 6.40 40.96
C ILE A 14 23.98 6.95 39.53
N SER A 15 24.29 6.12 38.54
CA SER A 15 23.94 6.40 37.15
C SER A 15 22.42 6.35 37.00
N PHE A 16 21.78 7.52 36.94
CA PHE A 16 20.41 7.64 36.49
C PHE A 16 20.36 7.26 35.01
N ILE A 17 20.00 6.01 34.73
CA ILE A 17 19.58 5.59 33.39
C ILE A 17 18.31 6.39 33.09
N HIS A 18 18.46 7.47 32.34
CA HIS A 18 17.32 8.16 31.77
C HIS A 18 16.72 7.20 30.73
N PRO A 19 15.44 6.83 30.84
CA PRO A 19 14.78 6.14 29.75
C PRO A 19 14.85 7.06 28.54
N ILE A 20 15.62 6.65 27.53
CA ILE A 20 15.50 7.20 26.20
C ILE A 20 14.07 6.85 25.78
N PHE A 21 13.15 7.81 25.87
CA PHE A 21 11.86 7.67 25.23
C PHE A 21 12.14 7.51 23.74
N ALA A 22 12.07 6.28 23.25
CA ALA A 22 11.98 6.05 21.82
C ALA A 22 10.72 6.80 21.37
N THR A 23 10.90 7.90 20.63
CA THR A 23 9.83 8.59 19.93
C THR A 23 9.39 7.69 18.78
N GLY A 24 8.62 6.66 19.11
CA GLY A 24 7.98 5.80 18.13
C GLY A 24 6.87 6.58 17.42
N ALA A 25 6.70 6.32 16.13
CA ALA A 25 5.61 6.88 15.35
C ALA A 25 4.27 6.66 16.06
N LYS A 26 3.50 7.74 16.25
CA LYS A 26 2.15 7.67 16.82
C LYS A 26 1.19 7.22 15.72
N ILE A 27 0.62 6.04 15.91
CA ILE A 27 -0.38 5.48 15.01
C ILE A 27 -1.77 5.82 15.50
N ARG A 28 -2.65 6.26 14.59
CA ARG A 28 -4.09 6.37 14.84
C ARG A 28 -4.86 5.74 13.69
N VAL A 29 -5.98 5.12 14.00
CA VAL A 29 -6.89 4.59 13.00
C VAL A 29 -8.25 5.24 13.18
N TYR A 30 -8.83 5.70 12.08
CA TYR A 30 -10.18 6.25 12.03
C TYR A 30 -11.08 5.33 11.20
N ASP A 31 -12.17 4.87 11.80
CA ASP A 31 -13.23 4.14 11.12
C ASP A 31 -14.24 5.16 10.58
N THR A 32 -14.36 5.23 9.25
CA THR A 32 -15.21 6.24 8.61
C THR A 32 -16.70 5.93 8.68
N GLN A 33 -17.06 4.66 8.88
CA GLN A 33 -18.45 4.25 9.04
C GLN A 33 -18.93 4.54 10.47
N LEU A 34 -18.10 4.22 11.47
CA LEU A 34 -18.38 4.48 12.87
C LEU A 34 -18.07 5.92 13.30
N GLN A 35 -17.41 6.69 12.45
CA GLN A 35 -16.97 8.08 12.69
C GLN A 35 -16.20 8.24 14.01
N LYS A 36 -15.29 7.30 14.29
CA LYS A 36 -14.52 7.31 15.54
C LYS A 36 -13.11 6.77 15.35
N PHE A 37 -12.23 7.19 16.25
CA PHE A 37 -10.92 6.57 16.38
C PHE A 37 -11.05 5.19 17.03
N ILE A 38 -10.33 4.23 16.46
CA ILE A 38 -10.19 2.86 16.97
C ILE A 38 -8.71 2.53 17.14
N SER A 39 -8.39 1.48 17.90
CA SER A 39 -7.02 1.01 17.98
C SER A 39 -6.59 0.28 16.70
N PRO A 40 -5.28 0.19 16.39
CA PRO A 40 -4.80 -0.67 15.31
C PRO A 40 -5.25 -2.13 15.46
N LEU A 41 -5.31 -2.65 16.70
CA LEU A 41 -5.79 -4.01 16.95
C LEU A 41 -7.26 -4.19 16.57
N ASP A 42 -8.11 -3.20 16.85
CA ASP A 42 -9.51 -3.23 16.46
C ASP A 42 -9.65 -3.28 14.93
N LEU A 43 -8.85 -2.49 14.20
CA LEU A 43 -8.79 -2.59 12.73
C LEU A 43 -8.38 -4.00 12.28
N PHE A 44 -7.27 -4.52 12.84
CA PHE A 44 -6.69 -5.80 12.41
C PHE A 44 -7.64 -6.99 12.64
N THR A 45 -8.49 -6.90 13.65
CA THR A 45 -9.51 -7.91 13.96
C THR A 45 -10.81 -7.70 13.18
N ALA A 46 -11.19 -6.46 12.86
CA ALA A 46 -12.42 -6.14 12.15
C ALA A 46 -12.37 -6.41 10.64
N VAL A 47 -11.18 -6.31 10.01
CA VAL A 47 -11.07 -6.52 8.55
C VAL A 47 -11.43 -7.96 8.15
N PRO A 48 -12.07 -8.17 6.98
CA PRO A 48 -12.52 -9.49 6.55
C PRO A 48 -11.41 -10.54 6.51
N ARG A 49 -11.76 -11.74 6.96
CA ARG A 49 -10.92 -12.95 6.91
C ARG A 49 -10.63 -13.44 5.48
N GLN A 50 -11.41 -13.00 4.52
CA GLN A 50 -11.27 -13.30 3.10
C GLN A 50 -11.67 -12.06 2.30
N GLY A 51 -11.09 -11.86 1.13
CA GLY A 51 -11.38 -10.70 0.28
C GLY A 51 -10.15 -9.91 -0.09
N GLN A 52 -10.36 -8.61 -0.28
CA GLN A 52 -9.33 -7.65 -0.69
C GLN A 52 -9.23 -6.55 0.36
N LEU A 53 -8.03 -6.35 0.90
CA LEU A 53 -7.68 -5.19 1.72
C LEU A 53 -6.83 -4.28 0.85
N VAL A 54 -7.44 -3.22 0.31
CA VAL A 54 -6.79 -2.26 -0.57
C VAL A 54 -6.09 -1.21 0.29
N LEU A 55 -4.77 -1.17 0.22
CA LEU A 55 -3.91 -0.22 0.91
C LEU A 55 -3.56 0.90 -0.09
N GLY A 56 -4.15 2.07 0.12
CA GLY A 56 -3.91 3.27 -0.67
C GLY A 56 -2.77 4.09 -0.09
N GLU A 57 -1.73 4.31 -0.90
CA GLU A 57 -0.48 4.97 -0.47
C GLU A 57 -0.14 6.23 -1.26
N GLU A 58 0.66 7.09 -0.65
CA GLU A 58 1.54 8.00 -1.39
C GLU A 58 2.89 7.32 -1.58
N HIS A 59 3.34 7.22 -2.83
CA HIS A 59 4.49 6.40 -3.18
C HIS A 59 5.81 6.94 -2.62
N TYR A 60 6.69 6.01 -2.25
CA TYR A 60 8.10 6.30 -1.93
C TYR A 60 8.30 7.18 -0.68
N GLN A 61 7.37 7.10 0.28
CA GLN A 61 7.48 7.67 1.62
C GLN A 61 7.69 6.57 2.66
N GLU A 62 8.90 6.50 3.21
CA GLU A 62 9.32 5.40 4.09
C GLU A 62 8.35 5.11 5.25
N ALA A 63 7.79 6.15 5.88
CA ALA A 63 6.81 5.99 6.95
C ALA A 63 5.52 5.28 6.48
N ILE A 64 5.02 5.62 5.29
CA ILE A 64 3.84 5.02 4.67
C ILE A 64 4.12 3.56 4.30
N GLN A 65 5.20 3.29 3.56
CA GLN A 65 5.49 1.91 3.14
C GLN A 65 5.87 0.98 4.31
N LYS A 66 6.46 1.54 5.39
CA LYS A 66 6.62 0.78 6.63
C LYS A 66 5.25 0.47 7.25
N ALA A 67 4.35 1.44 7.34
CA ALA A 67 3.00 1.23 7.88
C ALA A 67 2.21 0.19 7.07
N GLU A 68 2.39 0.10 5.76
CA GLU A 68 1.78 -0.96 4.94
C GLU A 68 2.19 -2.35 5.43
N GLY A 69 3.50 -2.59 5.62
CA GLY A 69 3.98 -3.86 6.15
C GLY A 69 3.52 -4.11 7.59
N ASP A 70 3.48 -3.06 8.44
CA ASP A 70 2.96 -3.16 9.81
C ASP A 70 1.47 -3.57 9.81
N ILE A 71 0.64 -3.00 8.91
CA ILE A 71 -0.77 -3.39 8.74
C ILE A 71 -0.87 -4.84 8.30
N VAL A 72 -0.10 -5.27 7.30
CA VAL A 72 -0.12 -6.65 6.82
C VAL A 72 0.25 -7.61 7.96
N ALA A 73 1.37 -7.35 8.67
CA ALA A 73 1.82 -8.17 9.79
C ALA A 73 0.81 -8.18 10.96
N GLY A 74 0.23 -7.03 11.26
CA GLY A 74 -0.77 -6.85 12.31
C GLY A 74 -2.04 -7.64 12.05
N VAL A 75 -2.60 -7.54 10.84
CA VAL A 75 -3.77 -8.33 10.40
C VAL A 75 -3.47 -9.83 10.46
N LEU A 76 -2.32 -10.26 9.94
CA LEU A 76 -1.96 -11.69 9.93
C LEU A 76 -1.79 -12.25 11.35
N SER A 77 -1.15 -11.51 12.24
CA SER A 77 -0.94 -11.90 13.63
C SER A 77 -2.26 -11.93 14.40
N ALA A 78 -3.06 -10.85 14.35
CA ALA A 78 -4.32 -10.75 15.06
C ALA A 78 -5.34 -11.83 14.62
N GLN A 79 -5.26 -12.27 13.37
CA GLN A 79 -6.15 -13.29 12.82
C GLN A 79 -5.60 -14.72 12.88
N ALA A 80 -4.42 -14.92 13.49
CA ALA A 80 -3.69 -16.18 13.57
C ALA A 80 -3.51 -16.86 12.19
N ARG A 81 -3.04 -16.08 11.20
CA ARG A 81 -2.87 -16.52 9.81
C ARG A 81 -1.41 -16.68 9.44
N GLU A 82 -1.03 -17.91 9.11
CA GLU A 82 0.19 -18.18 8.35
C GLU A 82 -0.12 -18.71 6.95
N LYS A 83 0.77 -18.41 6.00
CA LYS A 83 0.76 -18.90 4.62
C LYS A 83 -0.47 -18.52 3.80
N SER A 84 -1.48 -17.88 4.38
CA SER A 84 -2.84 -17.80 3.81
C SER A 84 -3.22 -16.40 3.35
N PHE A 85 -2.30 -15.74 2.66
CA PHE A 85 -2.51 -14.43 2.05
C PHE A 85 -1.68 -14.26 0.77
N THR A 86 -1.95 -13.18 0.05
CA THR A 86 -1.15 -12.71 -1.09
C THR A 86 -1.02 -11.19 -1.00
N ILE A 87 0.18 -10.68 -1.28
CA ILE A 87 0.42 -9.26 -1.50
C ILE A 87 0.40 -9.02 -3.01
N CYS A 88 -0.55 -8.22 -3.45
CA CYS A 88 -0.75 -7.76 -4.81
C CYS A 88 -0.20 -6.34 -4.91
N TRP A 89 0.79 -6.08 -5.76
CA TRP A 89 1.50 -4.80 -5.76
C TRP A 89 1.49 -4.12 -7.12
N GLU A 90 1.08 -2.84 -7.17
CA GLU A 90 0.95 -2.05 -8.39
C GLU A 90 2.25 -1.91 -9.18
N PHE A 91 3.42 -1.84 -8.53
CA PHE A 91 4.67 -1.65 -9.27
C PHE A 91 5.15 -2.91 -10.00
N LEU A 92 4.53 -4.06 -9.73
CA LEU A 92 4.82 -5.31 -10.41
C LEU A 92 3.80 -5.57 -11.51
N ASN A 93 4.27 -5.89 -12.72
CA ASN A 93 3.38 -6.20 -13.82
C ASN A 93 2.91 -7.66 -13.76
N TYR A 94 1.62 -7.90 -14.02
CA TYR A 94 1.08 -9.26 -14.03
C TYR A 94 1.73 -10.21 -15.06
N PRO A 95 2.20 -9.76 -16.26
CA PRO A 95 2.88 -10.66 -17.20
C PRO A 95 4.25 -11.13 -16.71
N ASP A 96 4.84 -10.44 -15.73
CA ASP A 96 6.18 -10.72 -15.20
C ASP A 96 6.13 -11.71 -14.01
N GLN A 97 4.99 -12.38 -13.77
CA GLN A 97 4.80 -13.22 -12.59
C GLN A 97 5.83 -14.35 -12.44
N LYS A 98 6.38 -14.87 -13.55
CA LYS A 98 7.45 -15.88 -13.49
C LYS A 98 8.71 -15.34 -12.83
N ILE A 99 9.19 -14.16 -13.22
CA ILE A 99 10.39 -13.57 -12.61
C ILE A 99 10.10 -13.14 -11.17
N ILE A 100 8.91 -12.59 -10.90
CA ILE A 100 8.47 -12.25 -9.53
C ILE A 100 8.55 -13.46 -8.61
N ASN A 101 7.99 -14.60 -9.04
CA ASN A 101 8.03 -15.84 -8.25
C ASN A 101 9.47 -16.33 -8.02
N THR A 102 10.30 -16.35 -9.07
CA THR A 102 11.70 -16.81 -8.96
C THR A 102 12.49 -15.92 -8.01
N THR A 103 12.47 -14.60 -8.21
CA THR A 103 13.20 -13.64 -7.38
C THR A 103 12.71 -13.68 -5.93
N PHE A 104 11.40 -13.71 -5.71
CA PHE A 104 10.87 -13.80 -4.36
C PHE A 104 11.23 -15.14 -3.69
N SER A 105 11.22 -16.25 -4.43
CA SER A 105 11.67 -17.56 -3.91
C SER A 105 13.14 -17.51 -3.45
N GLN A 106 14.03 -16.93 -4.26
CA GLN A 106 15.44 -16.74 -3.88
C GLN A 106 15.58 -15.90 -2.60
N PHE A 107 14.80 -14.83 -2.48
CA PHE A 107 14.77 -13.99 -1.28
C PHE A 107 14.27 -14.75 -0.04
N THR A 108 13.21 -15.56 -0.18
CA THR A 108 12.71 -16.38 0.93
C THR A 108 13.70 -17.46 1.39
N GLN A 109 14.53 -17.96 0.46
CA GLN A 109 15.62 -18.89 0.73
C GLN A 109 16.91 -18.19 1.19
N GLN A 110 16.89 -16.85 1.33
CA GLN A 110 18.04 -16.04 1.72
C GLN A 110 19.23 -16.13 0.77
N LEU A 111 18.98 -16.48 -0.50
CA LEU A 111 20.00 -16.56 -1.55
C LEU A 111 20.38 -15.17 -2.12
N ILE A 112 19.49 -14.20 -1.95
CA ILE A 112 19.67 -12.81 -2.38
C ILE A 112 19.14 -11.86 -1.31
N SER A 113 19.74 -10.67 -1.24
CA SER A 113 19.31 -9.55 -0.40
C SER A 113 18.08 -8.83 -0.97
N ILE A 114 17.44 -8.00 -0.15
CA ILE A 114 16.31 -7.16 -0.62
C ILE A 114 16.73 -6.16 -1.71
N THR A 115 17.96 -5.66 -1.67
CA THR A 115 18.49 -4.77 -2.72
C THR A 115 18.63 -5.51 -4.05
N GLU A 116 19.07 -6.77 -4.03
CA GLU A 116 19.14 -7.62 -5.22
C GLU A 116 17.75 -7.98 -5.75
N VAL A 117 16.75 -8.19 -4.89
CA VAL A 117 15.35 -8.34 -5.31
C VAL A 117 14.92 -7.13 -6.14
N PHE A 118 15.14 -5.91 -5.65
CA PHE A 118 14.77 -4.72 -6.39
C PHE A 118 15.58 -4.53 -7.67
N ALA A 119 16.86 -4.91 -7.68
CA ALA A 119 17.68 -4.86 -8.89
C ALA A 119 17.18 -5.83 -9.98
N GLN A 120 16.73 -7.03 -9.61
CA GLN A 120 16.19 -8.01 -10.54
C GLN A 120 14.79 -7.63 -11.06
N LEU A 121 13.90 -7.15 -10.18
CA LEU A 121 12.53 -6.81 -10.57
C LEU A 121 12.43 -5.48 -11.32
N PHE A 122 13.34 -4.54 -11.07
CA PHE A 122 13.29 -3.19 -11.59
C PHE A 122 14.56 -2.79 -12.34
N THR A 123 14.96 -3.60 -13.32
CA THR A 123 16.21 -3.43 -14.10
C THR A 123 16.39 -2.07 -14.78
N ARG A 124 15.30 -1.34 -15.02
CA ARG A 124 15.29 -0.01 -15.66
C ARG A 124 15.14 1.16 -14.67
N SER A 125 15.01 0.88 -13.38
CA SER A 125 14.86 1.86 -12.31
C SER A 125 16.06 1.79 -11.37
N LYS A 126 16.33 2.86 -10.62
CA LYS A 126 17.32 2.79 -9.54
C LYS A 126 16.78 1.84 -8.47
N PRO A 127 17.44 0.70 -8.15
CA PRO A 127 16.91 -0.27 -7.19
C PRO A 127 16.57 0.33 -5.83
N MET A 128 17.36 1.32 -5.40
CA MET A 128 17.17 2.05 -4.14
C MET A 128 15.89 2.87 -4.08
N LEU A 129 15.29 3.23 -5.22
CA LEU A 129 14.01 3.95 -5.23
C LEU A 129 12.91 3.13 -4.54
N ASN A 130 12.95 1.79 -4.68
CA ASN A 130 11.95 0.90 -4.11
C ASN A 130 12.30 0.43 -2.68
N TYR A 131 13.43 0.87 -2.12
CA TYR A 131 13.87 0.46 -0.79
C TYR A 131 12.85 0.73 0.34
N PRO A 132 12.02 1.80 0.29
CA PRO A 132 10.92 1.98 1.24
C PRO A 132 9.99 0.75 1.36
N TYR A 133 9.75 0.01 0.27
CA TYR A 133 8.85 -1.16 0.24
C TYR A 133 9.46 -2.44 0.81
N ARG A 134 10.70 -2.41 1.31
CA ARG A 134 11.39 -3.60 1.86
C ARG A 134 10.54 -4.34 2.89
N HIS A 135 9.80 -3.60 3.72
CA HIS A 135 9.05 -4.16 4.82
C HIS A 135 7.93 -5.09 4.35
N LEU A 136 7.27 -4.77 3.22
CA LEU A 136 6.28 -5.66 2.59
C LEU A 136 6.89 -7.02 2.20
N PHE A 137 8.10 -7.02 1.63
CA PHE A 137 8.79 -8.25 1.25
C PHE A 137 9.21 -9.07 2.47
N GLU A 138 9.70 -8.40 3.52
CA GLU A 138 10.09 -9.04 4.78
C GLU A 138 8.89 -9.69 5.47
N VAL A 139 7.74 -9.03 5.51
CA VAL A 139 6.50 -9.56 6.05
C VAL A 139 5.99 -10.72 5.20
N ALA A 140 5.98 -10.58 3.88
CA ALA A 140 5.63 -11.66 2.97
C ALA A 140 6.50 -12.90 3.20
N ARG A 141 7.82 -12.73 3.38
CA ARG A 141 8.74 -13.82 3.69
C ARG A 141 8.43 -14.45 5.05
N SER A 142 8.32 -13.63 6.10
CA SER A 142 8.17 -14.09 7.49
C SER A 142 6.88 -14.88 7.70
N PHE A 143 5.77 -14.41 7.12
CA PHE A 143 4.47 -15.08 7.18
C PHE A 143 4.24 -16.09 6.04
N LYS A 144 5.25 -16.33 5.19
CA LYS A 144 5.24 -17.30 4.08
C LYS A 144 4.10 -17.04 3.07
N GLY A 145 3.87 -15.77 2.75
CA GLY A 145 2.92 -15.30 1.75
C GLY A 145 3.42 -15.41 0.31
N LYS A 146 2.66 -14.83 -0.62
CA LYS A 146 3.02 -14.73 -2.03
C LYS A 146 3.06 -13.26 -2.46
N MET A 147 3.98 -12.93 -3.37
CA MET A 147 4.03 -11.64 -4.06
C MET A 147 3.46 -11.79 -5.48
N VAL A 148 2.57 -10.91 -5.88
CA VAL A 148 1.92 -10.96 -7.21
C VAL A 148 1.87 -9.57 -7.83
N GLY A 149 2.21 -9.50 -9.12
CA GLY A 149 2.04 -8.30 -9.93
C GLY A 149 0.63 -8.17 -10.46
N ILE A 150 0.08 -6.96 -10.42
CA ILE A 150 -1.29 -6.67 -10.85
C ILE A 150 -1.37 -5.65 -11.99
N ASN A 151 -0.29 -4.94 -12.30
CA ASN A 151 -0.32 -3.84 -13.24
C ASN A 151 -0.05 -4.29 -14.68
N ALA A 152 -0.45 -3.45 -15.63
CA ALA A 152 -0.05 -3.58 -17.03
C ALA A 152 1.34 -2.97 -17.26
N PRO A 153 2.19 -3.60 -18.09
CA PRO A 153 3.42 -3.02 -18.57
C PRO A 153 3.24 -1.59 -19.12
N ARG A 154 4.15 -0.69 -18.75
CA ARG A 154 4.14 0.73 -19.19
C ARG A 154 3.99 0.90 -20.70
N LYS A 155 4.59 0.02 -21.50
CA LYS A 155 4.50 0.04 -22.98
C LYS A 155 3.06 -0.08 -23.50
N TRP A 156 2.18 -0.78 -22.79
CA TRP A 156 0.77 -0.89 -23.17
C TRP A 156 0.01 0.39 -22.84
N LYS A 157 0.23 0.95 -21.65
CA LYS A 157 -0.32 2.24 -21.23
C LYS A 157 0.11 3.37 -22.17
N GLN A 158 1.34 3.34 -22.66
CA GLN A 158 1.85 4.30 -23.66
C GLN A 158 1.12 4.23 -25.02
N VAL A 159 0.64 3.06 -25.44
CA VAL A 159 -0.18 2.94 -26.65
C VAL A 159 -1.50 3.70 -26.46
N ILE A 160 -2.13 3.53 -25.28
CA ILE A 160 -3.38 4.18 -24.91
C ILE A 160 -3.18 5.70 -24.80
N THR A 161 -2.21 6.16 -24.02
CA THR A 161 -2.01 7.61 -23.82
C THR A 161 -1.68 8.33 -25.13
N LYS A 162 -1.00 7.67 -26.07
CA LYS A 162 -0.66 8.24 -27.37
C LYS A 162 -1.81 8.21 -28.36
N ASN A 163 -2.55 7.11 -28.45
CA ASN A 163 -3.47 6.88 -29.58
C ASN A 163 -4.88 6.40 -29.19
N GLY A 164 -5.20 6.38 -27.89
CA GLY A 164 -6.45 5.85 -27.35
C GLY A 164 -6.47 4.33 -27.22
N ILE A 165 -7.39 3.84 -26.39
CA ILE A 165 -7.56 2.41 -26.05
C ILE A 165 -7.85 1.56 -27.28
N ALA A 166 -8.52 2.11 -28.29
CA ALA A 166 -8.86 1.44 -29.54
C ALA A 166 -7.62 0.98 -30.34
N LYS A 167 -6.43 1.52 -30.05
CA LYS A 167 -5.17 1.11 -30.67
C LYS A 167 -4.39 0.07 -29.87
N LEU A 168 -4.83 -0.26 -28.65
CA LEU A 168 -4.29 -1.39 -27.90
C LEU A 168 -4.81 -2.70 -28.52
N ASP A 169 -3.98 -3.75 -28.50
CA ASP A 169 -4.43 -5.10 -28.87
C ASP A 169 -5.63 -5.49 -27.99
N LYS A 170 -6.75 -5.87 -28.63
CA LYS A 170 -7.99 -6.26 -27.95
C LYS A 170 -7.78 -7.38 -26.93
N LYS A 171 -6.80 -8.27 -27.12
CA LYS A 171 -6.48 -9.34 -26.16
C LYS A 171 -5.89 -8.82 -24.85
N LEU A 172 -5.40 -7.59 -24.84
CA LEU A 172 -4.84 -6.92 -23.67
C LEU A 172 -5.84 -6.02 -22.95
N VAL A 173 -7.06 -5.87 -23.51
CA VAL A 173 -8.15 -5.09 -22.92
C VAL A 173 -8.98 -6.02 -22.02
N PRO A 174 -9.15 -5.71 -20.72
CA PRO A 174 -9.99 -6.50 -19.82
C PRO A 174 -11.42 -6.63 -20.34
N ASN A 175 -12.05 -7.78 -20.11
CA ASN A 175 -13.41 -8.04 -20.62
C ASN A 175 -14.45 -7.06 -20.08
N ASN A 176 -14.29 -6.64 -18.83
CA ASN A 176 -15.20 -5.73 -18.12
C ASN A 176 -14.61 -4.31 -18.01
N MET A 177 -13.75 -3.91 -18.94
CA MET A 177 -13.17 -2.57 -18.92
C MET A 177 -14.28 -1.52 -19.01
N GLU A 178 -14.28 -0.60 -18.06
CA GLU A 178 -15.18 0.55 -18.02
C GLU A 178 -14.36 1.80 -17.67
N LEU A 179 -14.80 2.95 -18.17
CA LEU A 179 -14.27 4.23 -17.72
C LEU A 179 -14.79 4.53 -16.32
N GLY A 180 -13.96 5.15 -15.49
CA GLY A 180 -14.42 5.62 -14.19
C GLY A 180 -15.51 6.68 -14.30
N GLY A 181 -16.29 6.84 -13.23
CA GLY A 181 -17.43 7.74 -13.19
C GLY A 181 -17.08 9.24 -13.34
N PRO A 182 -18.09 10.11 -13.44
CA PRO A 182 -17.87 11.55 -13.65
C PRO A 182 -17.05 12.20 -12.52
N PHE A 183 -17.27 11.80 -11.26
CA PHE A 183 -16.48 12.32 -10.13
C PHE A 183 -15.04 11.82 -10.12
N TYR A 184 -14.80 10.56 -10.51
CA TYR A 184 -13.44 10.04 -10.73
C TYR A 184 -12.72 10.85 -11.81
N LYS A 185 -13.39 11.06 -12.95
CA LYS A 185 -12.88 11.83 -14.07
C LYS A 185 -12.56 13.26 -13.68
N GLU A 186 -13.42 13.92 -12.91
CA GLU A 186 -13.16 15.26 -12.42
C GLU A 186 -11.92 15.33 -11.53
N ARG A 187 -11.77 14.42 -10.57
CA ARG A 187 -10.55 14.34 -9.73
C ARG A 187 -9.31 14.08 -10.59
N PHE A 188 -9.45 13.24 -11.61
CA PHE A 188 -8.35 12.88 -12.49
C PHE A 188 -7.87 14.08 -13.29
N ILE A 189 -8.80 14.80 -13.92
CA ILE A 189 -8.49 16.02 -14.67
C ILE A 189 -7.76 17.03 -13.78
N LYS A 190 -8.23 17.25 -12.54
CA LYS A 190 -7.57 18.15 -11.58
C LYS A 190 -6.15 17.70 -11.23
N ALA A 191 -5.91 16.39 -11.11
CA ALA A 191 -4.60 15.84 -10.77
C ALA A 191 -3.58 15.96 -11.92
N ILE A 192 -4.02 15.93 -13.19
CA ILE A 192 -3.11 15.92 -14.35
C ILE A 192 -3.08 17.23 -15.14
N SER A 193 -3.97 18.19 -14.86
CA SER A 193 -4.19 19.39 -15.69
C SER A 193 -2.94 20.26 -15.88
N ASN A 194 -2.00 20.23 -14.93
CA ASN A 194 -0.75 20.99 -15.01
C ASN A 194 0.38 20.22 -15.71
N HIS A 195 0.15 18.97 -16.11
CA HIS A 195 1.17 18.06 -16.64
C HIS A 195 0.87 17.53 -18.04
N VAL A 196 -0.37 17.68 -18.51
CA VAL A 196 -0.86 17.09 -19.75
C VAL A 196 -1.70 18.12 -20.50
N SER A 197 -1.49 18.20 -21.81
CA SER A 197 -2.26 19.09 -22.67
C SER A 197 -3.74 18.65 -22.76
N PRO A 198 -4.71 19.58 -22.81
CA PRO A 198 -6.14 19.25 -22.73
C PRO A 198 -6.60 18.19 -23.73
N GLU A 199 -6.04 18.17 -24.94
CA GLU A 199 -6.38 17.22 -26.00
C GLU A 199 -5.93 15.78 -25.68
N LYS A 200 -4.96 15.59 -24.78
CA LYS A 200 -4.48 14.26 -24.36
C LYS A 200 -5.18 13.73 -23.12
N VAL A 201 -5.87 14.60 -22.36
CA VAL A 201 -6.60 14.23 -21.15
C VAL A 201 -7.53 13.02 -21.34
N PRO A 202 -8.33 12.90 -22.43
CA PRO A 202 -9.16 11.72 -22.66
C PRO A 202 -8.37 10.42 -22.70
N ASN A 203 -7.29 10.37 -23.47
CA ASN A 203 -6.44 9.18 -23.60
C ASN A 203 -5.74 8.81 -22.29
N TYR A 204 -5.35 9.83 -21.50
CA TYR A 204 -4.78 9.61 -20.17
C TYR A 204 -5.82 9.05 -19.20
N PHE A 205 -7.06 9.51 -19.28
CA PHE A 205 -8.16 8.98 -18.47
C PHE A 205 -8.55 7.55 -18.87
N GLU A 206 -8.51 7.24 -20.17
CA GLU A 206 -8.64 5.86 -20.66
C GLU A 206 -7.53 4.97 -20.11
N ALA A 207 -6.28 5.45 -20.09
CA ALA A 207 -5.15 4.70 -19.55
C ALA A 207 -5.26 4.49 -18.02
N GLN A 208 -5.78 5.47 -17.28
CA GLN A 208 -6.08 5.35 -15.86
C GLN A 208 -7.12 4.26 -15.60
N SER A 209 -8.26 4.35 -16.30
CA SER A 209 -9.37 3.40 -16.17
C SER A 209 -9.00 1.99 -16.63
N TYR A 210 -8.16 1.89 -17.67
CA TYR A 210 -7.55 0.64 -18.11
C TYR A 210 -6.69 0.02 -17.01
N THR A 211 -5.88 0.83 -16.33
CA THR A 211 -5.00 0.37 -15.24
C THR A 211 -5.83 -0.20 -14.09
N ASP A 212 -6.88 0.49 -13.67
CA ASP A 212 -7.84 0.00 -12.67
C ASP A 212 -8.48 -1.33 -13.08
N SER A 213 -8.95 -1.42 -14.33
CA SER A 213 -9.61 -2.61 -14.88
C SER A 213 -8.66 -3.81 -14.97
N VAL A 214 -7.42 -3.60 -15.40
CA VAL A 214 -6.40 -4.65 -15.48
C VAL A 214 -6.03 -5.17 -14.11
N MET A 215 -5.85 -4.28 -13.12
CA MET A 215 -5.56 -4.69 -11.75
C MET A 215 -6.71 -5.52 -11.17
N ALA A 216 -7.96 -5.07 -11.34
CA ALA A 216 -9.14 -5.79 -10.89
C ALA A 216 -9.26 -7.17 -11.55
N GLU A 217 -9.12 -7.25 -12.87
CA GLU A 217 -9.20 -8.50 -13.62
C GLU A 217 -8.06 -9.45 -13.24
N SER A 218 -6.85 -8.92 -13.04
CA SER A 218 -5.70 -9.71 -12.57
C SER A 218 -5.99 -10.33 -11.21
N ILE A 219 -6.51 -9.54 -10.25
CA ILE A 219 -6.88 -9.99 -8.90
C ILE A 219 -8.00 -11.05 -8.96
N GLN A 220 -8.96 -10.90 -9.86
CA GLN A 220 -10.08 -11.84 -10.05
C GLN A 220 -9.62 -13.17 -10.66
N LYS A 221 -8.76 -13.12 -11.69
CA LYS A 221 -8.22 -14.30 -12.39
C LYS A 221 -7.26 -15.12 -11.54
N MET A 222 -6.83 -14.62 -10.38
CA MET A 222 -6.13 -15.42 -9.38
C MET A 222 -7.08 -16.45 -8.75
N SER A 223 -7.33 -17.53 -9.49
CA SER A 223 -8.22 -18.65 -9.15
C SER A 223 -7.65 -19.58 -8.07
N ASN A 224 -6.37 -19.43 -7.72
CA ASN A 224 -5.63 -20.34 -6.82
C ASN A 224 -4.75 -19.61 -5.79
N THR A 225 -5.14 -18.40 -5.39
CA THR A 225 -4.47 -17.68 -4.30
C THR A 225 -5.35 -17.61 -3.07
N LYS A 226 -4.68 -17.57 -1.92
CA LYS A 226 -5.26 -17.66 -0.58
C LYS A 226 -6.35 -16.61 -0.37
N ASP A 227 -7.24 -16.88 0.58
CA ASP A 227 -8.50 -16.13 0.71
C ASP A 227 -8.37 -14.63 0.93
N LEU A 228 -7.27 -14.16 1.50
CA LEU A 228 -7.01 -12.75 1.82
C LEU A 228 -5.94 -12.16 0.88
N LYS A 229 -6.27 -11.06 0.21
CA LYS A 229 -5.36 -10.33 -0.68
C LYS A 229 -5.14 -8.93 -0.13
N PHE A 230 -3.89 -8.57 0.15
CA PHE A 230 -3.49 -7.19 0.42
C PHE A 230 -3.11 -6.55 -0.91
N VAL A 231 -3.79 -5.47 -1.28
CA VAL A 231 -3.66 -4.83 -2.60
C VAL A 231 -3.05 -3.45 -2.40
N VAL A 232 -1.75 -3.33 -2.66
CA VAL A 232 -0.97 -2.10 -2.47
C VAL A 232 -0.97 -1.30 -3.76
N VAL A 233 -1.57 -0.11 -3.72
CA VAL A 233 -1.77 0.77 -4.88
C VAL A 233 -1.62 2.24 -4.50
N GLY A 234 -1.25 3.05 -5.49
CA GLY A 234 -1.28 4.51 -5.35
C GLY A 234 -2.68 4.99 -5.01
N SER A 235 -2.75 5.97 -4.12
CA SER A 235 -4.00 6.49 -3.54
C SER A 235 -5.06 6.85 -4.57
N PHE A 236 -4.67 7.33 -5.75
CA PHE A 236 -5.64 7.69 -6.77
C PHE A 236 -6.51 6.49 -7.22
N HIS A 237 -5.97 5.27 -7.18
CA HIS A 237 -6.67 4.04 -7.51
C HIS A 237 -7.64 3.56 -6.41
N SER A 238 -7.59 4.13 -5.21
CA SER A 238 -8.38 3.67 -4.05
C SER A 238 -9.25 4.75 -3.40
N ASP A 239 -8.83 6.02 -3.49
CA ASP A 239 -9.47 7.13 -2.79
C ASP A 239 -10.92 7.30 -3.24
N PHE A 240 -11.76 7.56 -2.24
CA PHE A 240 -13.22 7.68 -2.33
C PHE A 240 -13.94 6.39 -2.74
N ASN A 241 -13.33 5.23 -2.46
CA ASN A 241 -13.85 3.92 -2.85
C ASN A 241 -14.13 3.81 -4.37
N ASP A 242 -13.37 4.56 -5.18
CA ASP A 242 -13.52 4.68 -6.62
C ASP A 242 -12.42 3.88 -7.34
N GLY A 243 -12.31 4.02 -8.67
CA GLY A 243 -11.21 3.40 -9.43
C GLY A 243 -11.14 1.88 -9.25
N LEU A 244 -9.99 1.36 -8.83
CA LEU A 244 -9.81 -0.06 -8.55
C LEU A 244 -10.78 -0.58 -7.48
N VAL A 245 -11.03 0.18 -6.41
CA VAL A 245 -11.93 -0.26 -5.32
C VAL A 245 -13.35 -0.48 -5.85
N ALA A 246 -13.85 0.44 -6.69
CA ALA A 246 -15.15 0.30 -7.33
C ALA A 246 -15.20 -0.93 -8.26
N GLN A 247 -14.16 -1.15 -9.05
CA GLN A 247 -14.03 -2.31 -9.94
C GLN A 247 -14.03 -3.64 -9.16
N LEU A 248 -13.28 -3.71 -8.05
CA LEU A 248 -13.24 -4.89 -7.18
C LEU A 248 -14.60 -5.15 -6.52
N LYS A 249 -15.25 -4.12 -5.96
CA LYS A 249 -16.58 -4.23 -5.36
C LYS A 249 -17.64 -4.69 -6.37
N LYS A 250 -17.52 -4.27 -7.64
CA LYS A 250 -18.47 -4.62 -8.70
C LYS A 250 -18.30 -6.06 -9.21
N TYR A 251 -17.07 -6.53 -9.36
CA TYR A 251 -16.78 -7.78 -10.08
C TYR A 251 -16.20 -8.92 -9.21
N ASN A 252 -15.88 -8.66 -7.95
CA ASN A 252 -15.40 -9.69 -7.03
C ASN A 252 -16.51 -10.08 -6.03
N PRO A 253 -16.86 -11.38 -5.90
CA PRO A 253 -17.88 -11.81 -4.92
C PRO A 253 -17.38 -11.72 -3.47
N LYS A 254 -16.07 -11.61 -3.24
CA LYS A 254 -15.49 -11.47 -1.90
C LYS A 254 -15.47 -9.99 -1.48
N PRO A 255 -15.55 -9.69 -0.16
CA PRO A 255 -15.60 -8.31 0.30
C PRO A 255 -14.31 -7.56 -0.03
N THR A 256 -14.45 -6.27 -0.29
CA THR A 256 -13.33 -5.34 -0.50
C THR A 256 -13.39 -4.25 0.57
N THR A 257 -12.29 -4.09 1.31
CA THR A 257 -12.09 -3.06 2.34
C THR A 257 -10.97 -2.14 1.89
N SER A 258 -11.19 -0.82 1.91
CA SER A 258 -10.16 0.17 1.59
C SER A 258 -9.57 0.81 2.85
N ILE A 259 -8.25 0.95 2.88
CA ILE A 259 -7.50 1.61 3.95
C ILE A 259 -6.62 2.66 3.29
N LYS A 260 -6.84 3.92 3.62
CA LYS A 260 -5.99 5.05 3.21
C LYS A 260 -4.89 5.24 4.25
N ILE A 261 -3.63 5.16 3.82
CA ILE A 261 -2.47 5.36 4.69
C ILE A 261 -1.92 6.75 4.45
N ILE A 262 -1.70 7.51 5.53
CA ILE A 262 -1.29 8.92 5.46
C ILE A 262 -0.21 9.18 6.50
N ASP A 263 0.91 9.73 6.06
CA ASP A 263 1.85 10.38 6.97
C ASP A 263 1.34 11.80 7.25
N ILE A 264 0.99 12.05 8.52
CA ILE A 264 0.47 13.34 8.96
C ILE A 264 1.52 14.19 9.66
N THR A 265 2.79 13.76 9.72
CA THR A 265 3.87 14.41 10.47
C THR A 265 3.92 15.92 10.17
N GLU A 266 3.91 16.29 8.89
CA GLU A 266 3.99 17.67 8.41
C GLU A 266 2.63 18.39 8.29
N PHE A 267 1.52 17.73 8.68
CA PHE A 267 0.20 18.34 8.55
C PHE A 267 -0.01 19.39 9.64
N SER A 268 -0.53 20.55 9.23
CA SER A 268 -1.05 21.57 10.14
C SER A 268 -2.24 21.04 10.96
N ASN A 269 -2.54 21.72 12.06
CA ASN A 269 -3.72 21.38 12.88
C ASN A 269 -5.02 21.39 12.07
N THR A 270 -5.17 22.32 11.14
CA THR A 270 -6.35 22.43 10.27
C THR A 270 -6.45 21.25 9.30
N GLU A 271 -5.34 20.84 8.69
CA GLU A 271 -5.31 19.66 7.81
C GLU A 271 -5.65 18.39 8.57
N ARG A 272 -5.09 18.22 9.78
CA ARG A 272 -5.38 17.08 10.66
C ARG A 272 -6.85 17.03 11.07
N GLN A 273 -7.49 18.17 11.32
CA GLN A 273 -8.92 18.23 11.64
C GLN A 273 -9.80 17.87 10.43
N ASN A 274 -9.41 18.34 9.24
CA ASN A 274 -10.18 18.12 8.02
C ASN A 274 -10.01 16.70 7.45
N LEU A 275 -8.92 16.02 7.79
CA LEU A 275 -8.59 14.70 7.23
C LEU A 275 -9.68 13.65 7.43
N PHE A 276 -10.39 13.70 8.56
CA PHE A 276 -11.39 12.71 8.94
C PHE A 276 -12.81 13.08 8.48
N ASN A 277 -12.99 14.27 7.92
CA ASN A 277 -14.28 14.73 7.42
C ASN A 277 -14.52 14.17 6.01
N PRO A 278 -15.71 13.59 5.73
CA PRO A 278 -16.08 13.22 4.38
C PRO A 278 -16.02 14.43 3.44
N HIS A 279 -15.47 14.24 2.25
CA HIS A 279 -15.49 15.29 1.23
C HIS A 279 -16.95 15.54 0.80
N PRO A 280 -17.43 16.79 0.77
CA PRO A 280 -18.85 17.09 0.53
C PRO A 280 -19.37 16.57 -0.82
N LYS A 281 -18.48 16.40 -1.80
CA LYS A 281 -18.80 15.89 -3.14
C LYS A 281 -18.49 14.41 -3.37
N TYR A 282 -17.48 13.87 -2.68
CA TYR A 282 -16.93 12.55 -3.01
C TYR A 282 -17.14 11.54 -1.87
N GLY A 283 -17.62 11.98 -0.71
CA GLY A 283 -17.84 11.13 0.46
C GLY A 283 -16.56 10.84 1.23
N VAL A 284 -16.56 9.73 1.95
CA VAL A 284 -15.42 9.24 2.73
C VAL A 284 -14.27 8.82 1.82
N ILE A 285 -13.03 9.05 2.22
CA ILE A 285 -11.84 8.75 1.40
C ILE A 285 -11.53 7.25 1.30
N ALA A 286 -11.88 6.46 2.32
CA ALA A 286 -11.70 5.02 2.39
C ALA A 286 -12.59 4.45 3.51
N ASP A 287 -12.69 3.14 3.67
CA ASP A 287 -13.40 2.54 4.81
C ASP A 287 -12.66 2.86 6.13
N TYR A 288 -11.33 2.83 6.11
CA TYR A 288 -10.47 3.24 7.23
C TYR A 288 -9.38 4.23 6.80
N ILE A 289 -8.98 5.11 7.71
CA ILE A 289 -7.80 5.98 7.56
C ILE A 289 -6.78 5.57 8.62
N TYR A 290 -5.57 5.21 8.19
CA TYR A 290 -4.45 4.83 9.04
C TYR A 290 -3.39 5.93 8.98
N THR A 291 -3.17 6.64 10.09
CA THR A 291 -2.23 7.75 10.13
C THR A 291 -0.93 7.37 10.83
N VAL A 292 0.19 7.83 10.28
CA VAL A 292 1.53 7.78 10.89
C VAL A 292 1.95 9.20 11.24
N ASP A 293 2.50 9.41 12.44
CA ASP A 293 2.91 10.72 12.94
C ASP A 293 4.23 10.56 13.70
N ASN A 294 5.35 10.96 13.08
CA ASN A 294 6.71 10.72 13.59
C ASN A 294 7.22 11.81 14.52
#